data_AF-A0A061JUZ4-F1
#
_entry.id   AF-A0A061JUZ4-F1
#
_cell.length_a   1.000
_cell.length_b   1.000
_cell.length_c   1.000
_cell.angle_alpha   90.00
_cell.angle_beta   90.00
_cell.angle_gamma   90.00
#
_symmetry.space_group_name_H-M   'P 1'
#
loop_
_entity.id
_entity.type
_entity.pdbx_description
1 polymer ?
#
loop_
_entity_poly.entity_id
_entity_poly.type
_entity_poly.pdbx_seq_one_letter_code
_entity_poly.pdbx_strand_id
1 'polypeptide(L)'
;MIWVICTIGTSLAAEPVEFGSDESARYLTGLRELYLADNDRDALLAHSNGMLDSYALRAGYQVGEANPQDFFYTLSVAAPGQLRIREHVRGKNGVAVRNRNLSVFGVDPYVQYQCPAQGRSCSIDSPVDGLPLLVIQRDPEGAEALAKALSFLIRNLQKG
;
A
#
# COMPACT_ATOMS: atom_id res chain seq x y z
N MET A 1 1.58 13.38 48.10
CA MET A 1 0.50 13.46 47.09
C MET A 1 1.19 13.41 45.73
N ILE A 2 1.34 12.20 45.17
CA ILE A 2 2.14 11.94 43.97
C ILE A 2 1.19 12.08 42.78
N TRP A 3 1.45 13.06 41.91
CA TRP A 3 0.71 13.25 40.66
C TRP A 3 1.29 12.32 39.60
N VAL A 4 0.49 11.35 39.17
CA VAL A 4 0.78 10.48 38.04
C VAL A 4 0.37 11.23 36.77
N ILE A 5 1.35 11.56 35.93
CA ILE A 5 1.12 12.16 34.61
C ILE A 5 0.83 11.00 33.66
N CYS A 6 -0.43 10.87 33.24
CA CYS A 6 -0.86 9.94 32.22
C CYS A 6 -0.57 10.55 30.84
N THR A 7 0.49 10.11 30.17
CA THR A 7 0.75 10.44 28.76
C THR A 7 -0.10 9.56 27.87
N ILE A 8 -1.14 10.15 27.29
CA ILE A 8 -1.97 9.53 26.26
C ILE A 8 -1.11 9.44 24.99
N GLY A 9 -0.86 8.21 24.52
CA GLY A 9 -0.20 7.99 23.24
C GLY A 9 -1.10 8.42 22.09
N THR A 10 -0.72 9.49 21.39
CA THR A 10 -1.34 9.89 20.12
C THR A 10 -1.02 8.84 19.07
N SER A 11 -2.01 8.03 18.72
CA SER A 11 -1.98 7.30 17.45
C SER A 11 -2.18 8.33 16.34
N LEU A 12 -1.15 8.56 15.53
CA LEU A 12 -1.26 9.32 14.28
C LEU A 12 -2.04 8.44 13.30
N ALA A 13 -3.37 8.52 13.35
CA ALA A 13 -4.19 8.14 12.22
C ALA A 13 -3.94 9.19 11.12
N ALA A 14 -3.48 8.75 9.95
CA ALA A 14 -3.23 9.64 8.82
C ALA A 14 -4.55 10.26 8.34
N GLU A 15 -4.54 11.56 8.08
CA GLU A 15 -5.70 12.30 7.58
C GLU A 15 -5.99 11.89 6.12
N PRO A 16 -7.26 11.79 5.70
CA PRO A 16 -7.59 11.43 4.32
C PRO A 16 -7.06 12.49 3.36
N VAL A 17 -6.21 12.07 2.41
CA VAL A 17 -5.58 12.98 1.45
C VAL A 17 -6.60 13.36 0.37
N GLU A 18 -7.23 14.53 0.50
CA GLU A 18 -8.09 15.11 -0.53
C GLU A 18 -7.25 15.83 -1.60
N PHE A 19 -7.38 15.42 -2.87
CA PHE A 19 -6.62 16.01 -3.97
C PHE A 19 -7.44 17.03 -4.75
N GLY A 20 -6.90 18.26 -4.88
CA GLY A 20 -7.38 19.21 -5.89
C GLY A 20 -7.21 18.65 -7.31
N SER A 21 -8.08 19.06 -8.24
CA SER A 21 -8.04 18.60 -9.64
C SER A 21 -6.68 18.83 -10.31
N ASP A 22 -6.07 19.98 -10.03
CA ASP A 22 -4.83 20.41 -10.67
C ASP A 22 -3.60 19.67 -10.10
N GLU A 23 -3.61 19.38 -8.79
CA GLU A 23 -2.56 18.56 -8.17
C GLU A 23 -2.64 17.11 -8.69
N SER A 24 -3.86 16.57 -8.78
CA SER A 24 -4.11 15.25 -9.36
C SER A 24 -3.56 15.14 -10.78
N ALA A 25 -3.84 16.12 -11.64
CA ALA A 25 -3.39 16.13 -13.03
C ALA A 25 -1.86 16.21 -13.14
N ARG A 26 -1.20 17.04 -12.32
CA ARG A 26 0.27 17.14 -12.28
C ARG A 26 0.90 15.84 -11.80
N TYR A 27 0.37 15.25 -10.73
CA TYR A 27 0.86 13.98 -10.20
C TYR A 27 0.81 12.88 -11.27
N LEU A 28 -0.35 12.68 -11.91
CA LEU A 28 -0.52 11.67 -12.95
C LEU A 28 0.37 11.93 -14.17
N THR A 29 0.55 13.20 -14.55
CA THR A 29 1.45 13.58 -15.65
C THR A 29 2.91 13.25 -15.33
N GLY A 30 3.37 13.59 -14.12
CA GLY A 30 4.72 13.23 -13.67
C GLY A 30 4.95 11.73 -13.63
N LEU A 31 3.94 10.94 -13.21
CA LEU A 31 4.05 9.47 -13.25
C LEU A 31 4.14 8.92 -14.68
N ARG A 32 3.33 9.42 -15.61
CA ARG A 32 3.40 8.99 -17.02
C ARG A 32 4.77 9.27 -17.62
N GLU A 33 5.36 10.43 -17.33
CA GLU A 33 6.70 10.79 -17.79
C GLU A 33 7.78 9.92 -17.14
N LEU A 34 7.73 9.72 -15.81
CA LEU A 34 8.71 8.91 -15.07
C LEU A 34 8.74 7.46 -15.55
N TYR A 35 7.58 6.87 -15.83
CA TYR A 35 7.45 5.47 -16.23
C TYR A 35 7.30 5.27 -17.74
N LEU A 36 7.37 6.33 -18.55
CA LEU A 36 7.16 6.30 -20.00
C LEU A 36 5.85 5.56 -20.39
N ALA A 37 4.78 5.83 -19.65
CA ALA A 37 3.52 5.11 -19.78
C ALA A 37 2.50 5.86 -20.66
N ASP A 38 1.81 5.12 -21.53
CA ASP A 38 0.82 5.68 -22.46
C ASP A 38 -0.45 6.20 -21.77
N ASN A 39 -0.74 5.71 -20.56
CA ASN A 39 -1.93 6.08 -19.80
C ASN A 39 -1.68 6.05 -18.28
N ASP A 40 -2.58 6.68 -17.54
CA ASP A 40 -2.50 6.79 -16.07
C ASP A 40 -2.48 5.43 -15.37
N ARG A 41 -3.21 4.45 -15.89
CA ARG A 41 -3.34 3.12 -15.27
C ARG A 41 -2.00 2.41 -15.26
N ASP A 42 -1.32 2.40 -16.40
CA ASP A 42 -0.01 1.74 -16.54
C ASP A 42 1.05 2.48 -15.72
N ALA A 43 1.01 3.82 -15.69
CA ALA A 43 1.88 4.63 -14.85
C ALA A 43 1.70 4.32 -13.36
N LEU A 44 0.45 4.28 -12.88
CA LEU A 44 0.11 3.99 -11.49
C LEU A 44 0.47 2.56 -11.08
N LEU A 45 0.26 1.58 -11.96
CA LEU A 45 0.67 0.20 -11.74
C LEU A 45 2.19 0.06 -11.67
N ALA A 46 2.92 0.69 -12.60
CA ALA A 46 4.38 0.68 -12.59
C ALA A 46 4.93 1.35 -11.33
N HIS A 47 4.37 2.49 -10.95
CA HIS A 47 4.73 3.21 -9.74
C HIS A 47 4.48 2.40 -8.47
N SER A 48 3.27 1.87 -8.32
CA SER A 48 2.89 1.07 -7.15
C SER A 48 3.72 -0.20 -7.04
N ASN A 49 3.99 -0.90 -8.15
CA ASN A 49 4.85 -2.08 -8.15
C ASN A 49 6.31 -1.76 -7.84
N GLY A 50 6.84 -0.63 -8.32
CA GLY A 50 8.19 -0.17 -7.98
C GLY A 50 8.34 0.15 -6.49
N MET A 51 7.33 0.78 -5.89
CA MET A 51 7.29 1.00 -4.44
C MET A 51 7.19 -0.33 -3.67
N LEU A 52 6.35 -1.27 -4.12
CA LEU A 52 6.20 -2.57 -3.46
C LEU A 52 7.47 -3.42 -3.52
N ASP A 53 8.29 -3.28 -4.56
CA ASP A 53 9.60 -3.93 -4.61
C ASP A 53 10.60 -3.25 -3.68
N SER A 54 10.61 -1.91 -3.69
CA SER A 54 11.52 -1.07 -2.89
C SER A 54 11.30 -1.21 -1.38
N TYR A 55 10.04 -1.26 -0.95
CA TYR A 55 9.63 -1.33 0.46
C TYR A 55 9.22 -2.74 0.89
N ALA A 56 9.58 -3.77 0.12
CA ALA A 56 9.19 -5.13 0.44
C ALA A 56 9.69 -5.57 1.82
N LEU A 57 8.83 -6.19 2.63
CA LEU A 57 9.21 -6.66 3.96
C LEU A 57 10.10 -7.90 3.84
N ARG A 58 11.41 -7.74 4.04
CA ARG A 58 12.39 -8.83 4.03
C ARG A 58 12.52 -9.50 5.40
N ALA A 59 12.86 -10.78 5.41
CA ALA A 59 13.18 -11.53 6.62
C ALA A 59 14.31 -10.89 7.45
N GLY A 60 15.27 -10.23 6.77
CA GLY A 60 16.37 -9.51 7.43
C GLY A 60 15.93 -8.33 8.30
N TYR A 61 14.76 -7.76 8.05
CA TYR A 61 14.19 -6.68 8.87
C TYR A 61 13.28 -7.18 10.00
N GLN A 62 13.07 -8.50 10.10
CA GLN A 62 12.22 -9.16 11.10
C GLN A 62 13.03 -9.81 12.22
N VAL A 63 14.04 -9.09 12.73
CA VAL A 63 14.95 -9.60 13.76
C VAL A 63 14.19 -9.92 15.04
N GLY A 64 14.23 -11.18 15.48
CA GLY A 64 13.53 -11.63 16.69
C GLY A 64 12.11 -12.16 16.45
N GLU A 65 11.62 -12.19 15.21
CA GLU A 65 10.45 -13.00 14.86
C GLU A 65 10.79 -14.50 14.93
N ALA A 66 9.83 -15.31 15.39
CA ALA A 66 9.99 -16.76 15.42
C ALA A 66 10.06 -17.37 14.00
N ASN A 67 9.37 -16.75 13.04
CA ASN A 67 9.32 -17.19 11.64
C ASN A 67 9.40 -15.98 10.69
N PRO A 68 10.60 -15.40 10.50
CA PRO A 68 10.78 -14.28 9.58
C PRO A 68 10.62 -14.74 8.12
N GLN A 69 9.91 -13.95 7.31
CA GLN A 69 9.58 -14.29 5.92
C GLN A 69 9.74 -13.09 5.00
N ASP A 70 10.17 -13.29 3.77
CA ASP A 70 10.10 -12.24 2.75
C ASP A 70 8.68 -12.16 2.19
N PHE A 71 8.10 -10.97 2.18
CA PHE A 71 6.83 -10.67 1.54
C PHE A 71 7.07 -9.84 0.29
N PHE A 72 6.59 -10.33 -0.85
CA PHE A 72 6.62 -9.63 -2.13
C PHE A 72 5.21 -9.53 -2.69
N TYR A 73 4.90 -8.40 -3.30
CA TYR A 73 3.60 -8.14 -3.90
C TYR A 73 3.75 -7.71 -5.36
N THR A 74 2.80 -8.12 -6.18
CA THR A 74 2.66 -7.61 -7.55
C THR A 74 1.20 -7.31 -7.81
N LEU A 75 0.96 -6.11 -8.33
CA LEU A 75 -0.34 -5.59 -8.72
C LEU A 75 -0.52 -5.72 -10.23
N SER A 76 -1.71 -6.13 -10.65
CA SER A 76 -2.11 -6.19 -12.05
C SER A 76 -3.62 -6.01 -12.18
N VAL A 77 -4.11 -5.77 -13.39
CA VAL A 77 -5.57 -5.73 -13.65
C VAL A 77 -6.04 -7.13 -14.02
N ALA A 78 -7.02 -7.67 -13.29
CA ALA A 78 -7.59 -8.99 -13.58
C ALA A 78 -8.64 -8.94 -14.69
N ALA A 79 -9.48 -7.92 -14.63
CA ALA A 79 -10.65 -7.64 -15.45
C ALA A 79 -11.02 -6.16 -15.23
N PRO A 80 -11.93 -5.57 -16.03
CA PRO A 80 -12.42 -4.22 -15.77
C PRO A 80 -12.90 -4.06 -14.31
N GLY A 81 -12.38 -3.03 -13.62
CA GLY A 81 -12.66 -2.78 -12.21
C GLY A 81 -12.20 -3.86 -11.23
N GLN A 82 -11.27 -4.75 -11.61
CA GLN A 82 -10.68 -5.73 -10.70
C GLN A 82 -9.17 -5.57 -10.58
N LEU A 83 -8.71 -5.23 -9.38
CA LEU A 83 -7.30 -5.22 -9.01
C LEU A 83 -6.89 -6.61 -8.54
N ARG A 84 -5.86 -7.19 -9.16
CA ARG A 84 -5.25 -8.44 -8.73
C ARG A 84 -4.00 -8.15 -7.93
N ILE A 85 -3.93 -8.70 -6.73
CA ILE A 85 -2.77 -8.72 -5.86
C ILE A 85 -2.21 -10.14 -5.83
N ARG A 86 -1.01 -10.32 -6.36
CA ARG A 86 -0.23 -11.55 -6.21
C ARG A 86 0.75 -11.36 -5.05
N GLU A 87 0.59 -12.14 -4.00
CA GLU A 87 1.51 -12.21 -2.87
C GLU A 87 2.43 -13.42 -3.03
N HIS A 88 3.72 -13.21 -2.82
CA HIS A 88 4.73 -14.25 -2.76
C HIS A 88 5.42 -14.15 -1.41
N VAL A 89 5.21 -15.16 -0.57
CA VAL A 89 5.85 -15.30 0.74
C VAL A 89 6.95 -16.34 0.66
N ARG A 90 8.17 -15.97 1.03
CA ARG A 90 9.33 -16.88 1.07
C ARG A 90 9.84 -16.98 2.50
N GLY A 91 9.93 -18.19 3.03
CA GLY A 91 10.50 -18.44 4.35
C GLY A 91 11.34 -19.72 4.37
N LYS A 92 11.76 -20.12 5.57
CA LYS A 92 12.55 -21.35 5.77
C LYS A 92 11.81 -22.61 5.30
N ASN A 93 10.47 -22.60 5.36
CA ASN A 93 9.62 -23.72 4.99
C ASN A 93 9.27 -23.76 3.48
N GLY A 94 9.86 -22.87 2.67
CA GLY A 94 9.64 -22.80 1.23
C GLY A 94 8.93 -21.52 0.78
N VAL A 95 8.31 -21.62 -0.40
CA VAL A 95 7.64 -20.51 -1.09
C VAL A 95 6.14 -20.77 -1.15
N ALA A 96 5.34 -19.79 -0.74
CA ALA A 96 3.90 -19.77 -0.90
C ALA A 96 3.50 -18.60 -1.81
N VAL A 97 2.57 -18.86 -2.73
CA VAL A 97 2.02 -17.83 -3.63
C VAL A 97 0.51 -17.78 -3.44
N ARG A 98 -0.03 -16.58 -3.26
CA ARG A 98 -1.46 -16.33 -3.11
C ARG A 98 -1.90 -15.25 -4.09
N ASN A 99 -3.06 -15.43 -4.71
CA ASN A 99 -3.66 -14.42 -5.57
C ASN A 99 -4.97 -13.97 -4.95
N ARG A 100 -5.16 -12.65 -4.84
CA ARG A 100 -6.41 -12.02 -4.41
C ARG A 100 -6.89 -11.10 -5.52
N ASN A 101 -8.19 -11.14 -5.81
CA ASN A 101 -8.81 -10.20 -6.72
C ASN A 101 -9.75 -9.31 -5.89
N LEU A 102 -9.59 -8.00 -6.02
CA LEU A 102 -10.38 -6.99 -5.36
C LEU A 102 -11.28 -6.32 -6.40
N SER A 103 -12.60 -6.42 -6.23
CA SER A 103 -13.53 -5.58 -6.98
C SER A 103 -13.46 -4.17 -6.44
N VAL A 104 -13.20 -3.20 -7.30
CA VAL A 104 -13.09 -1.78 -6.89
C VAL A 104 -14.39 -1.01 -7.07
N PHE A 105 -15.42 -1.58 -7.69
CA PHE A 105 -16.69 -0.87 -7.86
C PHE A 105 -17.43 -0.73 -6.52
N GLY A 106 -17.88 0.49 -6.21
CA GLY A 106 -18.66 0.79 -5.01
C GLY A 106 -17.86 0.87 -3.70
N VAL A 107 -16.53 0.72 -3.76
CA VAL A 107 -15.65 0.87 -2.59
C VAL A 107 -15.17 2.32 -2.47
N ASP A 108 -14.87 2.76 -1.26
CA ASP A 108 -14.18 4.03 -1.03
C ASP A 108 -12.78 3.96 -1.69
N PRO A 109 -12.45 4.83 -2.65
CA PRO A 109 -11.14 4.81 -3.26
C PRO A 109 -9.99 5.17 -2.33
N TYR A 110 -10.23 5.83 -1.20
CA TYR A 110 -9.17 6.32 -0.32
C TYR A 110 -8.61 5.18 0.53
N VAL A 111 -7.44 4.70 0.13
CA VAL A 111 -6.71 3.63 0.82
C VAL A 111 -6.06 4.19 2.07
N GLN A 112 -6.28 3.50 3.19
CA GLN A 112 -5.69 3.82 4.47
C GLN A 112 -4.40 3.02 4.69
N TYR A 113 -3.52 3.53 5.54
CA TYR A 113 -2.31 2.83 5.96
C TYR A 113 -2.11 2.98 7.46
N GLN A 114 -1.44 2.00 8.06
CA GLN A 114 -1.06 2.01 9.47
C GLN A 114 0.43 1.77 9.59
N CYS A 115 1.14 2.76 10.11
CA CYS A 115 2.56 2.69 10.42
C CYS A 115 2.77 2.93 11.92
N PRO A 116 2.68 1.90 12.77
CA PRO A 116 2.83 2.09 14.19
C PRO A 116 4.22 2.65 14.55
N ALA A 117 4.26 3.52 15.56
CA ALA A 117 5.51 4.13 16.04
C ALA A 117 6.54 3.08 16.45
N GLN A 118 6.05 1.95 16.99
CA GLN A 118 6.83 0.78 17.33
C GLN A 118 6.43 -0.38 16.41
N GLY A 119 7.41 -1.12 15.90
CA GLY A 119 7.16 -2.20 14.94
C GLY A 119 8.17 -2.19 13.79
N ARG A 120 8.04 -3.16 12.88
CA ARG A 120 9.00 -3.38 11.78
C ARG A 120 8.36 -3.23 10.40
N SER A 121 7.04 -3.06 10.36
CA SER A 121 6.26 -2.99 9.14
C SER A 121 5.18 -1.92 9.23
N CYS A 122 4.73 -1.49 8.06
CA CYS A 122 3.46 -0.79 7.87
C CYS A 122 2.46 -1.71 7.16
N SER A 123 1.18 -1.56 7.46
CA SER A 123 0.11 -2.16 6.66
C SER A 123 -0.54 -1.13 5.75
N ILE A 124 -0.93 -1.58 4.56
CA ILE A 124 -1.86 -0.87 3.70
C ILE A 124 -3.18 -1.62 3.78
N ASP A 125 -4.26 -0.93 4.12
CA ASP A 125 -5.53 -1.56 4.43
C ASP A 125 -6.39 -1.66 3.16
N SER A 126 -7.18 -2.73 3.09
CA SER A 126 -8.11 -2.98 2.00
C SER A 126 -9.30 -2.01 2.11
N PRO A 127 -9.66 -1.30 1.03
CA PRO A 127 -10.84 -0.42 1.03
C PRO A 127 -12.17 -1.19 1.04
N VAL A 128 -12.15 -2.52 0.93
CA VAL A 128 -13.36 -3.36 0.94
C VAL A 128 -13.81 -3.71 2.36
N ASP A 129 -12.85 -4.04 3.23
CA ASP A 129 -13.11 -4.61 4.55
C ASP A 129 -12.27 -3.99 5.68
N GLY A 130 -11.36 -3.05 5.37
CA GLY A 130 -10.47 -2.41 6.32
C GLY A 130 -9.37 -3.33 6.87
N LEU A 131 -9.25 -4.55 6.37
CA LEU A 131 -8.23 -5.50 6.81
C LEU A 131 -6.90 -5.26 6.08
N PRO A 132 -5.74 -5.63 6.66
CA PRO A 132 -4.46 -5.48 6.00
C PRO A 132 -4.43 -6.16 4.62
N LEU A 133 -4.31 -5.35 3.57
CA LEU A 133 -4.16 -5.80 2.20
C LEU A 133 -2.70 -6.15 1.91
N LEU A 134 -1.77 -5.25 2.26
CA LEU A 134 -0.34 -5.37 1.98
C LEU A 134 0.43 -5.08 3.27
N VAL A 135 1.59 -5.71 3.43
CA VAL A 135 2.52 -5.42 4.52
C VAL A 135 3.87 -5.08 3.93
N ILE A 136 4.38 -3.89 4.22
CA ILE A 136 5.66 -3.39 3.74
C ILE A 136 6.62 -3.16 4.91
N GLN A 137 7.90 -3.03 4.63
CA GLN A 137 8.88 -2.57 5.61
C GLN A 137 8.44 -1.23 6.21
N ARG A 138 8.76 -0.99 7.49
CA ARG A 138 8.42 0.27 8.16
C ARG A 138 9.11 1.46 7.51
N ASP A 139 8.36 2.17 6.69
CA ASP A 139 8.67 3.46 6.10
C ASP A 139 7.37 4.28 6.06
N PRO A 140 7.17 5.25 6.99
CA PRO A 140 5.93 6.04 7.03
C PRO A 140 5.65 6.83 5.76
N GLU A 141 6.68 7.44 5.17
CA GLU A 141 6.55 8.23 3.94
C GLU A 141 6.26 7.32 2.74
N GLY A 142 6.93 6.17 2.66
CA GLY A 142 6.69 5.15 1.65
C GLY A 142 5.29 4.54 1.73
N ALA A 143 4.77 4.31 2.95
CA ALA A 143 3.42 3.82 3.15
C ALA A 143 2.35 4.84 2.72
N GLU A 144 2.55 6.12 3.07
CA GLU A 144 1.68 7.22 2.65
C GLU A 144 1.67 7.37 1.13
N ALA A 145 2.86 7.41 0.51
CA ALA A 145 3.01 7.51 -0.94
C ALA A 145 2.35 6.32 -1.67
N LEU A 146 2.52 5.11 -1.14
CA LEU A 146 1.88 3.91 -1.67
C LEU A 146 0.36 3.96 -1.53
N ALA A 147 -0.17 4.35 -0.36
CA ALA A 147 -1.60 4.52 -0.15
C ALA A 147 -2.19 5.58 -1.11
N LYS A 148 -1.49 6.71 -1.31
CA LYS A 148 -1.85 7.73 -2.31
C LYS A 148 -1.90 7.13 -3.73
N ALA A 149 -0.86 6.43 -4.17
CA ALA A 149 -0.83 5.83 -5.50
C ALA A 149 -1.94 4.79 -5.71
N LEU A 150 -2.19 3.94 -4.71
CA LEU A 150 -3.26 2.96 -4.75
C LEU A 150 -4.65 3.60 -4.80
N SER A 151 -4.83 4.72 -4.09
CA SER A 151 -6.08 5.48 -4.15
C SER A 151 -6.35 6.01 -5.56
N PHE A 152 -5.34 6.57 -6.22
CA PHE A 152 -5.44 6.97 -7.62
C PHE A 152 -5.69 5.78 -8.55
N LEU A 153 -5.02 4.65 -8.32
CA LEU A 153 -5.21 3.43 -9.12
C LEU A 153 -6.65 2.90 -9.01
N ILE A 154 -7.19 2.83 -7.79
CA ILE A 154 -8.57 2.39 -7.55
C ILE A 154 -9.57 3.33 -8.24
N ARG A 155 -9.41 4.65 -8.11
CA ARG A 155 -10.25 5.63 -8.82
C ARG A 155 -10.17 5.48 -10.33
N ASN A 156 -8.97 5.22 -10.86
CA ASN A 156 -8.78 5.00 -12.30
C ASN A 156 -9.51 3.71 -12.76
N LEU A 157 -9.39 2.61 -12.00
CA LEU A 157 -10.05 1.35 -12.31
C LEU A 157 -11.57 1.42 -12.22
N GLN A 158 -12.11 2.27 -11.34
CA GLN A 158 -13.56 2.52 -11.22
C GLN A 158 -14.15 3.24 -12.44
N LYS A 159 -13.34 3.97 -13.22
CA LYS A 159 -13.81 4.74 -14.39
C LYS A 159 -13.93 3.90 -15.67
N GLY A 160 -13.39 2.68 -15.70
CA GLY A 160 -13.35 1.81 -16.88
C GLY A 160 -12.05 1.90 -17.64
#